data_AF-A0AAW3PBG9-F1
#
_entry.id   AF-A0AAW3PBG9-F1
#
_cell.length_a   1.000
_cell.length_b   1.000
_cell.length_c   1.000
_cell.angle_alpha   90.00
_cell.angle_beta   90.00
_cell.angle_gamma   90.00
#
_symmetry.space_group_name_H-M   'P 1'
#
loop_
_entity.id
_entity.type
_entity.pdbx_description
1 polymer ?
#
loop_
_entity_poly.entity_id
_entity_poly.type
_entity_poly.pdbx_seq_one_letter_code
_entity_poly.pdbx_strand_id
1 'polypeptide(L)'
;MGLRFTLDDTLMILEVEAVMDAFPYADVCDSIASHYRQLIGLRIGKGFRRSMSERVGGVRGCSHMTELVGAMAAGAIQTLGPYLNKKNTERPLQLAGCHAWAYDSTLVKAHYPQWYVPQTRDEIKS
;
A
#
# COMPACT_ATOMS: atom_id res chain seq x y z
N MET A 1 10.72 -10.01 11.90
CA MET A 1 10.36 -10.13 10.48
C MET A 1 10.11 -8.75 9.93
N GLY A 2 10.55 -8.49 8.70
CA GLY A 2 10.45 -7.19 8.06
C GLY A 2 10.41 -7.32 6.55
N LEU A 3 9.84 -6.30 5.91
CA LEU A 3 9.85 -6.11 4.47
C LEU A 3 10.32 -4.70 4.17
N ARG A 4 11.13 -4.55 3.13
CA ARG A 4 11.61 -3.27 2.62
C ARG A 4 11.40 -3.22 1.11
N PHE A 5 10.77 -2.15 0.64
CA PHE A 5 10.61 -1.87 -0.79
C PHE A 5 11.41 -0.63 -1.17
N THR A 6 12.05 -0.68 -2.33
CA THR A 6 12.53 0.51 -3.03
C THR A 6 11.51 0.84 -4.12
N LEU A 7 10.98 2.07 -4.12
CA LEU A 7 9.93 2.51 -5.04
C LEU A 7 10.41 3.68 -5.90
N ASP A 8 9.95 3.75 -7.14
CA ASP A 8 10.07 4.95 -7.97
C ASP A 8 8.91 5.95 -7.75
N ASP A 9 8.93 7.06 -8.49
CA ASP A 9 7.89 8.09 -8.45
C ASP A 9 6.56 7.67 -9.11
N THR A 10 6.49 6.46 -9.65
CA THR A 10 5.28 5.82 -10.18
C THR A 10 4.76 4.70 -9.28
N LEU A 11 5.34 4.54 -8.07
CA LEU A 11 5.08 3.44 -7.14
C LEU A 11 5.41 2.05 -7.74
N MET A 12 6.34 1.97 -8.68
CA MET A 12 6.89 0.70 -9.15
C MET A 12 7.91 0.17 -8.15
N ILE A 13 7.82 -1.12 -7.84
CA ILE A 13 8.76 -1.81 -6.96
C ILE A 13 10.04 -2.12 -7.73
N LEU A 14 11.12 -1.45 -7.35
CA LEU A 14 12.46 -1.62 -7.92
C LEU A 14 13.25 -2.72 -7.20
N GLU A 15 13.10 -2.80 -5.88
CA GLU A 15 13.75 -3.81 -5.05
C GLU A 15 12.85 -4.27 -3.91
N VAL A 16 13.06 -5.51 -3.48
CA VAL A 16 12.38 -6.12 -2.34
C VAL A 16 13.37 -6.87 -1.48
N GLU A 17 13.35 -6.60 -0.20
CA GLU A 17 14.05 -7.37 0.82
C GLU A 17 13.04 -7.86 1.86
N ALA A 18 13.08 -9.15 2.13
CA ALA A 18 12.28 -9.82 3.16
C ALA A 18 13.22 -10.46 4.16
N VAL A 19 12.99 -10.22 5.45
CA VAL A 19 13.80 -10.75 6.54
C VAL A 19 12.92 -11.40 7.59
N MET A 20 13.39 -12.49 8.17
CA MET A 20 12.76 -13.17 9.30
C MET A 20 13.83 -13.43 10.35
N ASP A 21 13.89 -12.58 11.38
CA ASP A 21 14.95 -12.62 12.40
C ASP A 21 14.76 -13.75 13.42
N ALA A 22 13.52 -14.20 13.61
CA ALA A 22 13.17 -15.29 14.50
C ALA A 22 11.97 -16.07 13.92
N PHE A 23 12.05 -17.39 13.95
CA PHE A 23 11.04 -18.29 13.38
C PHE A 23 11.04 -19.65 14.11
N PRO A 24 9.89 -20.35 14.15
CA PRO A 24 9.76 -21.61 14.88
C PRO A 24 10.38 -22.82 14.17
N TYR A 25 10.50 -22.78 12.83
CA TYR A 25 11.01 -23.89 12.03
C TYR A 25 12.12 -23.40 11.11
N ALA A 26 13.36 -23.60 11.56
CA ALA A 26 14.56 -23.24 10.80
C ALA A 26 14.68 -24.02 9.50
N ASP A 27 15.32 -23.40 8.51
CA ASP A 27 15.52 -23.87 7.13
C ASP A 27 14.23 -24.07 6.32
N VAL A 28 13.06 -23.98 6.95
CA VAL A 28 11.74 -24.08 6.32
C VAL A 28 11.10 -22.71 6.20
N CYS A 29 10.89 -22.02 7.32
CA CYS A 29 10.20 -20.73 7.33
C CYS A 29 11.02 -19.64 6.65
N ASP A 30 12.34 -19.61 6.83
CA ASP A 30 13.24 -18.59 6.30
C ASP A 30 13.61 -18.79 4.83
N SER A 31 13.48 -20.02 4.32
CA SER A 31 13.77 -20.38 2.92
C SER A 31 13.00 -19.55 1.89
N ILE A 32 11.79 -19.09 2.22
CA ILE A 32 10.90 -18.37 1.31
C ILE A 32 11.17 -16.86 1.26
N ALA A 33 12.04 -16.33 2.10
CA ALA A 33 12.35 -14.89 2.12
C ALA A 33 12.75 -14.36 0.74
N SER A 34 13.59 -15.09 0.02
CA SER A 34 14.04 -14.72 -1.33
C SER A 34 12.92 -14.70 -2.37
N HIS A 35 11.84 -15.46 -2.14
CA HIS A 35 10.70 -15.61 -3.05
C HIS A 35 9.91 -14.30 -3.22
N TYR A 36 9.93 -13.43 -2.20
CA TYR A 36 9.28 -12.11 -2.24
C TYR A 36 9.90 -11.15 -3.28
N ARG A 37 11.10 -11.43 -3.79
CA ARG A 37 11.69 -10.71 -4.94
C ARG A 37 10.83 -10.79 -6.21
N GLN A 38 9.91 -11.76 -6.31
CA GLN A 38 8.97 -11.82 -7.43
C GLN A 38 8.06 -10.58 -7.53
N LEU A 39 7.92 -9.79 -6.47
CA LEU A 39 7.14 -8.56 -6.48
C LEU A 39 7.85 -7.40 -7.23
N ILE A 40 9.15 -7.53 -7.53
CA ILE A 40 9.89 -6.55 -8.34
C ILE A 40 9.21 -6.40 -9.72
N GLY A 41 9.06 -5.16 -10.16
CA GLY A 41 8.35 -4.80 -11.40
C GLY A 41 6.84 -4.67 -11.25
N LEU A 42 6.25 -5.03 -10.11
CA LEU A 42 4.85 -4.69 -9.83
C LEU A 42 4.73 -3.20 -9.47
N ARG A 43 3.62 -2.59 -9.90
CA ARG A 43 3.24 -1.23 -9.50
C ARG A 43 2.17 -1.28 -8.41
N ILE A 44 2.39 -0.57 -7.31
CA ILE A 44 1.40 -0.40 -6.24
C ILE A 44 0.29 0.52 -6.76
N GLY A 45 -0.96 0.06 -6.67
CA GLY A 45 -2.13 0.76 -7.18
C GLY A 45 -3.22 -0.20 -7.68
N LYS A 46 -3.92 0.20 -8.75
CA LYS A 46 -4.98 -0.62 -9.34
C LYS A 46 -4.43 -1.97 -9.81
N GLY A 47 -5.07 -3.06 -9.35
CA GLY A 47 -4.67 -4.42 -9.72
C GLY A 47 -3.53 -5.02 -8.88
N PHE A 48 -2.84 -4.22 -8.05
CA PHE A 48 -1.68 -4.69 -7.28
C PHE A 48 -1.99 -5.92 -6.40
N ARG A 49 -3.09 -5.90 -5.64
CA ARG A 49 -3.49 -7.03 -4.78
C ARG A 49 -3.64 -8.34 -5.54
N ARG A 50 -4.19 -8.28 -6.75
CA ARG A 50 -4.34 -9.45 -7.61
C ARG A 50 -2.97 -9.97 -8.07
N SER A 51 -2.14 -9.11 -8.64
CA SER A 51 -0.80 -9.48 -9.13
C SER A 51 0.13 -9.95 -8.01
N MET A 52 -0.01 -9.39 -6.82
CA MET A 52 0.71 -9.83 -5.61
C MET A 52 0.25 -11.23 -5.20
N SER A 53 -1.05 -11.47 -5.11
CA SER A 53 -1.61 -12.80 -4.76
C SER A 53 -1.22 -13.88 -5.78
N GLU A 54 -1.17 -13.54 -7.07
CA GLU A 54 -0.69 -14.45 -8.12
C GLU A 54 0.76 -14.92 -7.88
N ARG A 55 1.62 -14.10 -7.25
CA ARG A 55 3.04 -14.40 -7.03
C ARG A 55 3.35 -15.00 -5.66
N VAL A 56 2.77 -14.44 -4.60
CA VAL A 56 3.09 -14.79 -3.20
C VAL A 56 1.85 -15.12 -2.36
N GLY A 57 0.71 -15.35 -3.01
CA GLY A 57 -0.53 -15.76 -2.36
C GLY A 57 -0.56 -17.27 -2.03
N GLY A 58 -1.25 -17.62 -0.96
CA GLY A 58 -1.39 -19.01 -0.50
C GLY A 58 -0.02 -19.63 -0.19
N VAL A 59 0.18 -20.88 -0.61
CA VAL A 59 1.42 -21.64 -0.35
C VAL A 59 2.66 -21.14 -1.11
N ARG A 60 2.51 -20.16 -2.01
CA ARG A 60 3.66 -19.50 -2.68
C ARG A 60 4.34 -18.45 -1.79
N GLY A 61 3.75 -18.13 -0.65
CA GLY A 61 4.32 -17.25 0.36
C GLY A 61 3.97 -17.72 1.76
N CYS A 62 4.23 -16.88 2.75
CA CYS A 62 3.72 -17.06 4.11
C CYS A 62 2.62 -16.04 4.37
N SER A 63 1.48 -16.46 4.91
CA SER A 63 0.33 -15.58 5.15
C SER A 63 0.72 -14.28 5.87
N HIS A 64 1.53 -14.37 6.93
CA HIS A 64 1.96 -13.19 7.68
C HIS A 64 2.84 -12.23 6.87
N MET A 65 3.77 -12.74 6.05
CA MET A 65 4.60 -11.91 5.18
C MET A 65 3.77 -11.31 4.03
N THR A 66 2.84 -12.07 3.46
CA THR A 66 1.96 -11.60 2.38
C THR A 66 0.97 -10.52 2.86
N GLU A 67 0.47 -10.61 4.09
CA GLU A 67 -0.29 -9.52 4.72
C GLU A 67 0.56 -8.25 4.88
N LEU A 68 1.83 -8.37 5.30
CA LEU A 68 2.75 -7.23 5.38
C LEU A 68 2.94 -6.54 4.02
N VAL A 69 3.02 -7.29 2.91
CA VAL A 69 3.07 -6.69 1.56
C VAL A 69 1.85 -5.80 1.30
N GLY A 70 0.66 -6.25 1.70
CA GLY A 70 -0.57 -5.48 1.59
C GLY A 70 -0.55 -4.20 2.43
N ALA A 71 -0.09 -4.30 3.68
CA ALA A 71 0.04 -3.17 4.59
C ALA A 71 1.07 -2.14 4.09
N MET A 72 2.23 -2.61 3.60
CA MET A 72 3.26 -1.74 3.01
C MET A 72 2.75 -0.99 1.79
N ALA A 73 1.97 -1.65 0.92
CA ALA A 73 1.37 -1.00 -0.24
C ALA A 73 0.43 0.15 0.16
N ALA A 74 -0.41 -0.06 1.19
CA ALA A 74 -1.26 1.00 1.72
C ALA A 74 -0.42 2.15 2.33
N GLY A 75 0.60 1.81 3.12
CA GLY A 75 1.52 2.80 3.72
C GLY A 75 2.27 3.63 2.67
N ALA A 76 2.73 3.01 1.58
CA ALA A 76 3.38 3.69 0.47
C ALA A 76 2.45 4.71 -0.20
N ILE A 77 1.20 4.33 -0.49
CA ILE A 77 0.20 5.25 -1.07
C ILE A 77 -0.04 6.44 -0.14
N GLN A 78 -0.21 6.19 1.15
CA GLN A 78 -0.51 7.25 2.13
C GLN A 78 0.68 8.18 2.38
N THR A 79 1.91 7.67 2.34
CA THR A 79 3.14 8.43 2.59
C THR A 79 3.57 9.23 1.36
N LEU A 80 3.50 8.62 0.17
CA LEU A 80 4.02 9.21 -1.06
C LEU A 80 2.95 9.96 -1.86
N GLY A 81 1.67 9.68 -1.66
CA GLY A 81 0.56 10.26 -2.42
C GLY A 81 0.63 11.78 -2.62
N PRO A 82 0.87 12.59 -1.56
CA PRO A 82 1.03 14.04 -1.70
C PRO A 82 2.22 14.46 -2.57
N TYR A 83 3.31 13.69 -2.55
CA TYR A 83 4.52 13.98 -3.32
C TYR A 83 4.42 13.55 -4.78
N LEU A 84 3.64 12.51 -5.08
CA LEU A 84 3.48 12.00 -6.45
C LEU A 84 2.42 12.77 -7.22
N ASN A 85 1.39 13.29 -6.55
CA ASN A 85 0.35 14.08 -7.18
C ASN A 85 0.60 15.60 -7.06
N LYS A 86 1.79 16.08 -7.47
CA LYS A 86 2.09 17.53 -7.39
C LYS A 86 1.24 18.38 -8.32
N LYS A 87 0.85 17.83 -9.48
CA LYS A 87 0.13 18.58 -10.51
C LYS A 87 -1.38 18.67 -10.24
N ASN A 88 -1.92 17.82 -9.36
CA ASN A 88 -3.35 17.80 -9.02
C ASN A 88 -4.29 17.74 -10.23
N THR A 89 -3.82 17.13 -11.32
CA THR A 89 -4.62 16.93 -12.54
C THR A 89 -5.54 15.72 -12.44
N GLU A 90 -5.17 14.73 -11.63
CA GLU A 90 -5.93 13.52 -11.39
C GLU A 90 -6.23 13.36 -9.91
N ARG A 91 -7.28 12.59 -9.58
CA ARG A 91 -7.66 12.33 -8.19
C ARG A 91 -6.54 11.59 -7.46
N PRO A 92 -5.99 12.13 -6.34
CA PRO A 92 -4.91 11.48 -5.61
C PRO A 92 -5.31 10.10 -5.06
N LEU A 93 -4.40 9.14 -5.13
CA LEU A 93 -4.63 7.75 -4.69
C LEU A 93 -4.90 7.61 -3.20
N GLN A 94 -4.38 8.52 -2.38
CA GLN A 94 -4.53 8.50 -0.92
C GLN A 94 -5.88 9.00 -0.42
N LEU A 95 -6.67 9.69 -1.26
CA LEU A 95 -7.98 10.21 -0.88
C LEU A 95 -8.94 9.10 -0.48
N ALA A 96 -9.71 9.35 0.58
CA ALA A 96 -10.61 8.40 1.24
C ALA A 96 -9.92 7.10 1.72
N GLY A 97 -8.59 7.08 1.79
CA GLY A 97 -7.82 5.93 2.26
C GLY A 97 -7.46 5.94 3.74
N CYS A 98 -7.67 7.07 4.44
CA CYS A 98 -7.48 7.17 5.89
C CYS A 98 -8.32 8.31 6.48
N HIS A 99 -8.39 8.39 7.81
CA HIS A 99 -9.12 9.44 8.53
C HIS A 99 -8.71 10.86 8.10
N ALA A 100 -7.42 11.12 7.95
CA ALA A 100 -6.90 12.44 7.59
C ALA A 100 -7.28 12.86 6.15
N TRP A 101 -7.40 11.90 5.23
CA TRP A 101 -7.72 12.13 3.81
C TRP A 101 -9.18 11.81 3.46
N ALA A 102 -10.10 11.81 4.43
CA ALA A 102 -11.53 11.73 4.17
C ALA A 102 -12.00 12.92 3.31
N TYR A 103 -13.00 12.73 2.44
CA TYR A 103 -13.41 13.76 1.47
C TYR A 103 -13.91 15.06 2.10
N ASP A 104 -14.42 14.96 3.33
CA ASP A 104 -14.94 16.05 4.15
C ASP A 104 -13.88 16.65 5.10
N SER A 105 -12.64 16.17 5.05
CA SER A 105 -11.59 16.60 5.97
C SER A 105 -11.07 17.99 5.66
N THR A 106 -10.55 18.66 6.69
CA THR A 106 -9.88 19.96 6.54
C THR A 106 -8.65 19.89 5.64
N LEU A 107 -7.95 18.75 5.61
CA LEU A 107 -6.80 18.54 4.73
C LEU A 107 -7.22 18.41 3.27
N VAL A 108 -8.30 17.67 2.96
CA VAL A 108 -8.80 17.61 1.58
C VAL A 108 -9.29 18.99 1.13
N LYS A 109 -10.00 19.72 1.99
CA LYS A 109 -10.42 21.10 1.69
C LYS A 109 -9.24 22.03 1.37
N ALA A 110 -8.12 21.88 2.09
CA ALA A 110 -6.95 22.75 1.94
C ALA A 110 -6.06 22.36 0.75
N HIS A 111 -5.80 21.07 0.54
CA HIS A 111 -4.82 20.58 -0.44
C HIS A 111 -5.45 20.11 -1.77
N TYR A 112 -6.74 19.74 -1.73
CA TYR A 112 -7.45 19.05 -2.79
C TYR A 112 -8.90 19.59 -2.95
N PRO A 113 -9.11 20.92 -3.00
CA PRO A 113 -10.45 21.53 -2.91
C PRO A 113 -11.41 21.05 -4.00
N GLN A 114 -10.92 20.67 -5.18
CA GLN A 114 -11.72 20.13 -6.28
C GLN A 114 -12.34 18.75 -5.99
N TRP A 115 -11.84 18.03 -4.97
CA TRP A 115 -12.37 16.73 -4.52
C TRP A 115 -12.97 16.80 -3.12
N TYR A 116 -13.13 17.99 -2.54
CA TYR A 116 -13.77 18.16 -1.23
C TYR A 116 -15.27 17.92 -1.32
N VAL A 117 -15.80 17.08 -0.43
CA VAL A 117 -17.24 16.80 -0.31
C VAL A 117 -17.66 17.08 1.13
N PRO A 118 -18.42 18.16 1.40
CA PRO A 118 -18.91 18.44 2.75
C PRO A 118 -19.87 17.33 3.22
N GLN A 119 -19.77 16.91 4.48
CA GLN A 119 -20.82 16.10 5.12
C GLN A 119 -22.13 16.88 5.12
N THR A 120 -23.15 16.39 4.43
CA THR A 120 -24.52 16.88 4.59
C THR A 120 -25.09 16.32 5.89
N ARG A 121 -25.70 17.18 6.71
CA ARG A 121 -26.17 16.93 8.09
C ARG A 121 -27.22 15.81 8.28
N ASP A 122 -27.55 15.03 7.24
CA ASP A 122 -28.68 14.09 7.24
C ASP A 122 -28.32 12.64 7.60
N GLU A 123 -27.05 12.30 7.81
CA GLU A 123 -26.61 10.91 8.07
C GLU A 123 -26.38 10.57 9.57
N ILE A 124 -26.66 11.47 10.51
CA ILE A 124 -26.55 11.20 11.97
C ILE A 124 -27.88 10.67 12.55
N LYS A 125 -28.70 9.98 11.74
CA LYS A 125 -29.88 9.25 12.25
C LYS A 125 -29.94 7.84 11.68
N SER A 126 -29.26 6.91 12.34
CA SER A 126 -29.77 5.57 12.67
C SER A 126 -28.89 4.90 13.72
#